data_AF-A0A1I6HH84-F1
#
_entry.id   AF-A0A1I6HH84-F1
#
_cell.length_a   1.000
_cell.length_b   1.000
_cell.length_c   1.000
_cell.angle_alpha   90.00
_cell.angle_beta   90.00
_cell.angle_gamma   90.00
#
_symmetry.space_group_name_H-M   'P 1'
#
loop_
_entity.id
_entity.type
_entity.pdbx_description
1 polymer ?
#
loop_
_entity_poly.entity_id
_entity_poly.type
_entity_poly.pdbx_seq_one_letter_code
_entity_poly.pdbx_strand_id
1 'polypeptide(L)' 'MTSDNYFAIAVGPVAIILGWLVFRYRVRVARIMADTQRAFGGRLGRLVAKKSSPFWPAVVGIGWMVMGVIMIFAGIFVRE' A
#
# COMPACT_ATOMS: atom_id res chain seq x y z
N MET A 1 -16.81 -22.78 -5.56
CA MET A 1 -15.90 -21.62 -5.64
C MET A 1 -16.25 -20.89 -6.92
N THR A 2 -16.79 -19.68 -6.79
CA THR A 2 -17.09 -18.78 -7.90
C THR A 2 -15.79 -18.17 -8.46
N SER A 3 -15.85 -17.55 -9.64
CA SER A 3 -14.73 -16.79 -10.21
C SER A 3 -14.21 -15.72 -9.24
N ASP A 4 -15.10 -15.14 -8.45
CA ASP A 4 -14.80 -14.06 -7.50
C ASP A 4 -13.97 -14.56 -6.33
N ASN A 5 -14.20 -15.81 -5.88
CA ASN A 5 -13.38 -16.44 -4.85
C ASN A 5 -11.95 -16.69 -5.34
N TYR A 6 -11.78 -17.14 -6.58
CA TYR A 6 -10.44 -17.32 -7.17
C TYR A 6 -9.73 -15.98 -7.37
N PHE A 7 -10.46 -14.95 -7.79
CA PHE A 7 -9.92 -13.59 -7.90
C PHE A 7 -9.46 -13.06 -6.54
N ALA A 8 -10.27 -13.20 -5.48
CA ALA A 8 -9.91 -12.77 -4.13
C ALA A 8 -8.67 -13.50 -3.58
N ILE A 9 -8.57 -14.81 -3.81
CA ILE A 9 -7.40 -15.63 -3.42
C ILE A 9 -6.15 -15.22 -4.21
N ALA A 10 -6.27 -14.81 -5.48
CA ALA A 10 -5.13 -14.36 -6.28
C ALA A 10 -4.67 -12.95 -5.93
N VAL A 11 -5.61 -12.02 -5.68
CA VAL A 11 -5.30 -10.62 -5.36
C VAL A 11 -4.70 -10.47 -3.96
N GLY A 12 -5.11 -11.32 -3.00
CA GLY A 12 -4.62 -11.25 -1.63
C GLY A 12 -3.09 -11.35 -1.49
N PRO A 13 -2.41 -12.37 -2.05
CA PRO A 13 -0.96 -12.47 -2.08
C PRO A 13 -0.28 -11.28 -2.75
N VAL A 14 -0.86 -10.76 -3.85
CA VAL A 14 -0.34 -9.57 -4.54
C VAL A 14 -0.39 -8.36 -3.60
N ALA A 15 -1.51 -8.14 -2.91
CA ALA A 15 -1.66 -7.06 -1.94
C ALA A 15 -0.67 -7.19 -0.77
N ILE A 16 -0.42 -8.41 -0.27
CA ILE A 16 0.58 -8.68 0.77
C ILE A 16 1.99 -8.33 0.28
N ILE A 17 2.38 -8.79 -0.91
CA ILE A 17 3.70 -8.53 -1.47
C ILE A 17 3.91 -7.03 -1.68
N LEU A 18 2.93 -6.34 -2.29
CA LEU A 18 3.00 -4.90 -2.50
C LEU A 18 3.05 -4.14 -1.17
N GLY A 19 2.21 -4.51 -0.21
CA GLY A 19 2.22 -3.92 1.13
C GLY A 19 3.57 -4.09 1.83
N TRP A 20 4.16 -5.29 1.75
CA TRP A 20 5.49 -5.57 2.29
C TRP A 20 6.58 -4.75 1.60
N LEU A 21 6.55 -4.63 0.27
CA LEU A 21 7.50 -3.80 -0.48
C LEU A 21 7.41 -2.33 -0.07
N VAL A 22 6.19 -1.80 0.06
CA VAL A 22 5.95 -0.42 0.52
C VAL A 22 6.50 -0.23 1.94
N PHE A 23 6.26 -1.18 2.85
CA PHE A 23 6.78 -1.12 4.22
C PHE A 23 8.31 -1.22 4.28
N ARG A 24 8.90 -2.14 3.51
CA ARG A 24 10.35 -2.39 3.45
C ARG A 24 11.11 -1.22 2.86
N TYR A 25 10.53 -0.56 1.85
CA TYR A 25 11.11 0.59 1.15
C TYR A 25 10.47 1.93 1.54
N ARG A 26 9.74 1.99 2.66
CA ARG A 26 8.99 3.17 3.13
C ARG A 26 9.78 4.48 3.13
N VAL A 27 11.07 4.43 3.47
CA VAL A 27 11.95 5.60 3.50
C VAL A 27 12.27 6.08 2.09
N ARG A 28 12.45 5.16 1.13
CA ARG A 28 12.67 5.50 -0.28
C ARG A 28 11.38 6.05 -0.89
N VAL A 29 10.24 5.43 -0.60
CA VAL A 29 8.91 5.91 -1.05
C VAL A 29 8.64 7.32 -0.51
N ALA A 30 8.84 7.57 0.79
CA ALA A 30 8.65 8.89 1.38
C ALA A 30 9.57 9.97 0.76
N ARG A 31 10.81 9.60 0.40
CA ARG A 31 11.72 10.49 -0.32
C ARG A 31 11.24 10.81 -1.72
N ILE A 32 10.87 9.79 -2.51
CA ILE A 32 10.33 9.97 -3.86
C ILE A 32 9.09 10.87 -3.80
N MET A 33 8.15 10.60 -2.89
CA MET A 33 6.96 11.44 -2.70
C MET A 33 7.32 12.89 -2.36
N ALA A 34 8.30 13.11 -1.48
CA ALA A 34 8.76 14.46 -1.12
C ALA A 34 9.40 15.18 -2.31
N ASP A 35 10.19 14.48 -3.11
CA ASP A 35 10.85 15.04 -4.29
C ASP A 35 9.83 15.35 -5.40
N THR A 36 8.85 14.48 -5.62
CA THR A 36 7.69 14.74 -6.48
C THR A 36 6.91 15.97 -5.99
N GLN A 37 6.62 16.07 -4.69
CA GLN A 37 5.95 17.24 -4.12
C GLN A 37 6.74 18.53 -4.35
N ARG A 38 8.07 18.49 -4.22
CA ARG A 38 8.94 19.66 -4.50
C ARG A 38 8.94 20.04 -5.97
N ALA A 39 8.97 19.06 -6.87
CA ALA A 39 9.02 19.27 -8.31
C ALA A 39 7.69 19.80 -8.88
N PHE A 40 6.55 19.26 -8.41
CA PHE A 40 5.23 19.57 -8.98
C PHE A 40 4.44 20.62 -8.19
N GLY A 41 4.66 20.74 -6.88
CA GLY A 41 3.79 21.55 -6.00
C GLY A 41 4.25 22.98 -5.72
N GLY A 42 5.35 23.45 -6.33
CA GLY A 42 5.86 24.81 -6.13
C GLY A 42 6.12 25.16 -4.67
N ARG A 43 5.60 26.31 -4.18
CA ARG A 43 5.80 26.75 -2.78
C ARG A 43 5.08 25.86 -1.77
N LEU A 44 3.87 25.40 -2.08
CA LEU A 44 3.07 24.53 -1.20
C LEU A 44 3.66 23.11 -1.13
N GLY A 45 4.05 22.56 -2.27
CA GLY A 45 4.70 21.25 -2.34
C GLY A 45 6.02 21.18 -1.57
N ARG A 46 6.80 22.26 -1.54
CA ARG A 46 7.99 22.37 -0.67
C ARG A 46 7.66 22.33 0.83
N LEU A 47 6.53 22.90 1.25
CA LEU A 47 6.09 22.87 2.65
C LEU A 47 5.58 21.47 3.04
N VAL A 48 4.82 20.81 2.16
CA VAL A 48 4.35 19.44 2.39
C VAL A 48 5.52 18.46 2.40
N ALA A 49 6.49 18.61 1.50
CA ALA A 49 7.70 17.79 1.48
C ALA A 49 8.53 17.88 2.76
N LYS A 50 8.55 19.04 3.44
CA LYS A 50 9.21 19.19 4.76
C LYS A 50 8.53 18.38 5.86
N LYS A 51 7.23 18.09 5.73
CA LYS A 51 6.46 17.26 6.67
C LYS A 51 6.39 15.79 6.24
N SER A 52 7.02 15.41 5.13
CA SER A 52 7.01 14.02 4.67
C SER A 52 7.69 13.11 5.69
N SER A 53 7.00 12.06 6.12
CA SER A 53 7.48 11.10 7.11
C SER A 53 7.37 9.68 6.54
N PRO A 54 8.37 8.80 6.78
CA PRO A 54 8.29 7.40 6.41
C PRO A 54 7.22 6.61 7.18
N PHE A 55 6.61 7.20 8.20
CA PHE A 55 5.54 6.59 8.98
C PHE A 55 4.29 6.30 8.13
N TRP A 56 3.85 7.26 7.31
CA TRP A 56 2.63 7.11 6.52
C TRP A 56 2.73 5.97 5.48
N PRO A 57 3.80 5.87 4.68
CA PRO A 57 3.98 4.69 3.83
C PRO A 57 4.05 3.38 4.61
N ALA A 58 4.59 3.38 5.84
CA ALA A 58 4.60 2.18 6.68
C ALA A 58 3.19 1.71 7.03
N VAL A 59 2.34 2.64 7.48
CA VAL A 59 0.94 2.38 7.83
C VAL A 59 0.18 1.86 6.60
N VAL A 60 0.37 2.49 5.43
CA VAL A 60 -0.24 2.05 4.18
C VAL A 60 0.21 0.64 3.82
N GLY A 61 1.52 0.36 3.89
CA GLY A 61 2.06 -0.98 3.59
C GLY A 61 1.48 -2.07 4.49
N ILE A 62 1.36 -1.80 5.80
CA ILE A 62 0.74 -2.72 6.76
C ILE A 62 -0.74 -2.91 6.45
N GLY A 63 -1.48 -1.83 6.16
CA GLY A 63 -2.89 -1.90 5.80
C GLY A 63 -3.14 -2.78 4.56
N TRP A 64 -2.28 -2.65 3.54
CA TRP A 64 -2.31 -3.51 2.34
C TRP A 64 -2.08 -4.99 2.66
N MET A 65 -1.13 -5.28 3.56
CA MET A 65 -0.91 -6.66 4.00
C MET A 65 -2.12 -7.24 4.74
N VAL A 66 -2.71 -6.47 5.67
CA VAL A 66 -3.90 -6.89 6.40
C VAL A 66 -5.08 -7.12 5.46
N MET A 67 -5.31 -6.22 4.52
CA MET A 67 -6.35 -6.38 3.50
C MET A 67 -6.13 -7.62 2.63
N GLY A 68 -4.89 -7.89 2.21
CA GLY A 68 -4.59 -9.08 1.42
C GLY A 68 -4.86 -10.37 2.18
N VAL A 69 -4.55 -10.41 3.48
CA VAL A 69 -4.92 -11.53 4.35
C VAL A 69 -6.44 -11.69 4.42
N ILE A 70 -7.18 -10.60 4.66
CA ILE A 70 -8.66 -10.63 4.69
C ILE A 70 -9.24 -11.15 3.37
N MET A 71 -8.69 -10.76 2.21
CA MET A 71 -9.15 -11.23 0.91
C MET A 71 -8.92 -12.73 0.69
N ILE A 72 -7.78 -13.26 1.15
CA ILE A 72 -7.51 -14.71 1.12
C ILE A 72 -8.55 -15.44 1.97
N PHE A 73 -8.78 -14.97 3.21
CA PHE A 73 -9.80 -15.54 4.08
C PHE A 73 -11.20 -15.44 3.46
N ALA A 74 -11.55 -14.31 2.86
CA ALA A 74 -12.83 -14.12 2.19
C ALA A 74 -13.01 -15.14 1.05
N GLY A 75 -12.03 -15.27 0.13
CA GLY A 75 -12.15 -16.22 -0.98
C GLY A 75 -12.19 -17.70 -0.57
N ILE A 76 -11.57 -18.05 0.57
CA ILE A 76 -11.59 -19.43 1.10
C ILE A 76 -12.91 -19.73 1.84
N PHE A 77 -13.36 -18.82 2.70
CA PHE A 77 -14.43 -19.09 3.66
C PHE A 77 -15.80 -18.55 3.24
N VAL A 78 -15.85 -17.49 2.42
CA VAL A 78 -17.11 -16.99 1.87
C VAL A 78 -17.49 -17.90 0.69
N ARG A 79 -18.43 -18.80 0.94
CA ARG A 79 -19.06 -19.63 -0.08
C ARG A 79 -20.40 -18.99 -0.43
N GLU A 80 -20.39 -18.15 -1.45
CA GLU A 80 -21.60 -17.92 -2.25
C GLU A 80 -21.72 -19.03 -3.31
#